data_AF-A0AAJ4UX34-F1
#
_entry.id   AF-A0AAJ4UX34-F1
#
_cell.length_a   1.000
_cell.length_b   1.000
_cell.length_c   1.000
_cell.angle_alpha   90.00
_cell.angle_beta   90.00
_cell.angle_gamma   90.00
#
_symmetry.space_group_name_H-M   'P 1'
#
loop_
_entity.id
_entity.type
_entity.pdbx_description
1 polymer ?
#
loop_
_entity_poly.entity_id
_entity_poly.type
_entity_poly.pdbx_seq_one_letter_code
_entity_poly.pdbx_strand_id
1 'polypeptide(L)'
;MRKSFTLLEVLISTLLLAFVFVAMSNILTSLKRTESILQSKKEDKSDYLIKTLYYDIINADEINVSKTANPKIDTITLRTFNSLYKIPKPYVKWVVYKGALIRAESVDNFKENVGTIDKFAKNVKIFKIYKKDGKFLIFVNNKFFEFKGR
;
A
#
# COMPACT_ATOMS: atom_id res chain seq x y z
N MET A 1 -40.63 11.15 -40.03
CA MET A 1 -39.70 10.52 -41.00
C MET A 1 -38.52 9.96 -40.22
N ARG A 2 -38.28 8.64 -40.25
CA ARG A 2 -37.11 8.04 -39.58
C ARG A 2 -35.85 8.38 -40.40
N LYS A 3 -34.87 9.05 -39.79
CA LYS A 3 -33.55 9.27 -40.41
C LYS A 3 -32.81 7.94 -40.40
N SER A 4 -32.67 7.31 -41.56
CA SER A 4 -31.80 6.14 -41.72
C SER A 4 -30.35 6.61 -41.73
N PHE A 5 -29.48 5.89 -41.03
CA PHE A 5 -28.04 6.14 -41.07
C PHE A 5 -27.51 6.04 -42.50
N THR A 6 -26.60 6.93 -42.84
CA THR A 6 -25.93 6.90 -44.14
C THR A 6 -24.86 5.81 -44.15
N LEU A 7 -24.63 5.21 -45.32
CA LEU A 7 -23.56 4.23 -45.50
C LEU A 7 -22.19 4.81 -45.10
N LEU A 8 -22.00 6.11 -45.34
CA LEU A 8 -20.79 6.84 -44.97
C LEU A 8 -20.58 6.89 -43.45
N GLU A 9 -21.64 7.16 -42.66
CA GLU A 9 -21.56 7.16 -41.20
C GLU A 9 -21.21 5.78 -40.65
N VAL A 10 -21.76 4.71 -41.24
CA VAL A 10 -21.42 3.34 -40.86
C VAL A 10 -19.96 3.03 -41.15
N LEU A 11 -19.45 3.44 -42.30
CA LEU A 11 -18.06 3.22 -42.70
C LEU A 11 -17.05 4.00 -41.82
N ILE A 12 -17.38 5.25 -41.47
CA ILE A 12 -16.56 6.04 -40.55
C ILE A 12 -16.58 5.42 -39.16
N SER A 13 -17.74 4.94 -38.70
CA SER A 13 -17.89 4.33 -37.37
C SER A 13 -17.11 3.02 -37.24
N THR A 14 -17.12 2.16 -38.26
CA THR A 14 -16.33 0.91 -38.24
C THR A 14 -14.84 1.18 -38.32
N LEU A 15 -14.41 2.20 -39.07
CA LEU A 15 -13.01 2.64 -39.13
C LEU A 15 -12.53 3.13 -37.75
N LEU A 16 -13.31 4.01 -37.10
CA LEU A 16 -13.00 4.50 -35.75
C LEU A 16 -12.96 3.36 -34.73
N LEU A 17 -13.90 2.41 -34.83
CA LEU A 17 -13.93 1.24 -33.96
C LEU A 17 -12.66 0.40 -34.12
N ALA A 18 -12.17 0.19 -35.35
CA ALA A 18 -10.93 -0.52 -35.60
C ALA A 18 -9.72 0.16 -34.93
N PHE A 19 -9.64 1.50 -35.01
CA PHE A 19 -8.58 2.25 -34.31
C PHE A 19 -8.64 2.09 -32.79
N VAL A 20 -9.84 2.11 -32.20
CA VAL A 20 -10.03 1.88 -30.77
C VAL A 20 -9.57 0.48 -30.36
N PHE A 21 -9.89 -0.55 -31.15
CA PHE A 21 -9.45 -1.92 -30.87
C PHE A 21 -7.92 -2.06 -30.89
N VAL A 22 -7.25 -1.43 -31.87
CA VAL A 22 -5.78 -1.46 -31.95
C VAL A 22 -5.14 -0.76 -30.74
N ALA A 23 -5.63 0.44 -30.39
CA ALA A 23 -5.15 1.16 -29.23
C ALA A 23 -5.35 0.36 -27.93
N MET A 24 -6.52 -0.27 -27.77
CA MET A 24 -6.84 -1.07 -26.59
C MET A 24 -5.96 -2.32 -26.49
N SER A 25 -5.69 -3.00 -27.60
CA SER A 25 -4.77 -4.14 -27.65
C SER A 25 -3.34 -3.76 -27.21
N ASN A 26 -2.85 -2.60 -27.64
CA ASN A 26 -1.53 -2.08 -27.26
C ASN A 26 -1.46 -1.75 -25.76
N ILE A 27 -2.53 -1.21 -25.18
CA ILE A 27 -2.63 -0.96 -23.74
C ILE A 27 -2.62 -2.28 -22.96
N LEU A 28 -3.43 -3.26 -23.37
CA LEU A 28 -3.51 -4.57 -22.74
C LEU A 28 -2.17 -5.32 -22.75
N THR A 29 -1.46 -5.30 -23.87
CA THR A 29 -0.14 -5.94 -23.99
C THR A 29 0.90 -5.24 -23.12
N SER A 30 0.87 -3.92 -23.05
CA SER A 30 1.76 -3.14 -22.17
C SER A 30 1.50 -3.42 -20.68
N LEU A 31 0.23 -3.55 -20.28
CA LEU A 31 -0.16 -3.92 -18.93
C LEU A 31 0.34 -5.33 -18.57
N LYS A 32 0.11 -6.32 -19.44
CA LYS A 32 0.60 -7.69 -19.23
C LYS A 32 2.11 -7.78 -19.12
N ARG A 33 2.84 -7.01 -19.94
CA ARG A 33 4.31 -6.93 -19.86
C ARG A 33 4.77 -6.31 -18.54
N THR A 34 4.11 -5.24 -18.09
CA THR A 34 4.40 -4.60 -16.81
C THR A 34 4.13 -5.55 -15.64
N GLU A 35 3.01 -6.27 -15.67
CA GLU A 35 2.67 -7.28 -14.68
C GLU A 35 3.73 -8.39 -14.62
N SER A 36 4.13 -8.93 -15.77
CA SER A 36 5.19 -9.96 -15.85
C SER A 36 6.52 -9.47 -15.27
N ILE A 37 6.92 -8.23 -15.59
CA ILE A 37 8.14 -7.63 -15.03
C ILE A 37 8.03 -7.48 -13.51
N LEU A 38 6.88 -7.00 -13.01
CA LEU A 38 6.62 -6.86 -11.57
C LEU A 38 6.61 -8.21 -10.85
N GLN A 39 6.06 -9.26 -11.47
CA GLN A 39 6.07 -10.61 -10.91
C GLN A 39 7.47 -11.25 -10.94
N SER A 40 8.29 -10.94 -11.95
CA SER A 40 9.66 -11.47 -12.09
C SER A 40 10.66 -10.86 -11.10
N LYS A 41 10.40 -9.62 -10.63
CA LYS A 41 11.02 -9.10 -9.42
C LYS A 41 10.40 -9.82 -8.24
N LYS A 42 11.04 -10.89 -7.75
CA LYS A 42 10.84 -11.35 -6.37
C LYS A 42 11.01 -10.13 -5.49
N GLU A 43 9.91 -9.53 -5.01
CA GLU A 43 9.97 -8.43 -4.05
C GLU A 43 10.84 -8.93 -2.90
N ASP A 44 12.00 -8.30 -2.75
CA ASP A 44 12.86 -8.57 -1.62
C ASP A 44 11.98 -8.30 -0.38
N LYS A 45 11.97 -9.19 0.61
CA LYS A 45 11.04 -9.03 1.76
C LYS A 45 11.20 -7.68 2.46
N SER A 46 12.37 -7.04 2.32
CA SER A 46 12.57 -5.66 2.75
C SER A 46 11.72 -4.66 1.98
N ASP A 47 11.58 -4.81 0.67
CA ASP A 47 10.81 -3.91 -0.19
C ASP A 47 9.32 -4.00 0.14
N TYR A 48 8.82 -5.21 0.39
CA TYR A 48 7.43 -5.42 0.82
C TYR A 48 7.15 -4.70 2.15
N LEU A 49 8.03 -4.85 3.16
CA LEU A 49 7.91 -4.12 4.44
C LEU A 49 7.88 -2.61 4.25
N ILE A 50 8.81 -2.07 3.46
CA ILE A 50 8.94 -0.62 3.26
C ILE A 50 7.69 -0.10 2.54
N LYS A 51 7.25 -0.81 1.50
CA LYS A 51 6.10 -0.47 0.69
C LYS A 51 4.80 -0.49 1.49
N THR A 52 4.57 -1.54 2.29
CA THR A 52 3.38 -1.61 3.16
C THR A 52 3.38 -0.51 4.20
N LEU A 53 4.52 -0.27 4.86
CA LEU A 53 4.64 0.78 5.88
C LEU A 53 4.45 2.18 5.26
N TYR A 54 4.99 2.41 4.06
CA TYR A 54 4.77 3.64 3.30
C TYR A 54 3.29 3.85 2.98
N TYR A 55 2.62 2.82 2.45
CA TYR A 55 1.19 2.91 2.14
C TYR A 55 0.32 3.10 3.37
N ASP A 56 0.69 2.48 4.50
CA ASP A 56 0.01 2.71 5.76
C ASP A 56 0.09 4.19 6.16
N ILE A 57 1.26 4.82 6.07
CA ILE A 57 1.50 6.21 6.50
C ILE A 57 0.86 7.22 5.55
N ILE A 58 1.01 7.07 4.24
CA ILE A 58 0.50 8.05 3.26
C ILE A 58 -1.03 8.04 3.17
N ASN A 59 -1.65 6.88 3.44
CA ASN A 59 -3.11 6.73 3.42
C ASN A 59 -3.73 6.77 4.81
N ALA A 60 -2.95 7.14 5.85
CA ALA A 60 -3.47 7.28 7.20
C ALA A 60 -4.12 8.64 7.40
N ASP A 61 -5.30 8.63 7.99
CA ASP A 61 -5.97 9.85 8.47
C ASP A 61 -5.47 10.24 9.86
N GLU A 62 -5.15 9.23 10.68
CA GLU A 62 -4.69 9.40 12.05
C GLU A 62 -3.43 8.57 12.25
N ILE A 63 -2.39 9.18 12.81
CA ILE A 63 -1.13 8.52 13.15
C ILE A 63 -0.74 8.88 14.58
N ASN A 64 -0.71 7.86 15.45
CA ASN A 64 -0.24 7.97 16.82
C ASN A 64 1.05 7.15 16.98
N VAL A 65 2.11 7.81 17.47
CA VAL A 65 3.38 7.16 17.81
C VAL A 65 3.51 7.12 19.32
N SER A 66 3.53 5.91 19.89
CA SER A 66 3.70 5.69 21.31
C SER A 66 5.11 5.18 21.60
N LYS A 67 5.79 5.76 22.59
CA LYS A 67 7.07 5.25 23.07
C LYS A 67 6.82 4.04 23.97
N THR A 68 7.63 2.99 23.83
CA THR A 68 7.55 1.81 24.71
C THR A 68 8.54 1.94 25.86
N ALA A 69 8.48 1.02 26.83
CA ALA A 69 9.47 0.94 27.91
C ALA A 69 10.90 0.69 27.38
N ASN A 70 11.05 0.09 26.20
CA ASN A 70 12.33 -0.05 25.55
C ASN A 70 12.61 1.20 24.69
N PRO A 71 13.64 2.00 25.00
CA PRO A 71 13.93 3.23 24.26
C PRO A 71 14.29 3.00 22.79
N LYS A 72 14.62 1.77 22.38
CA LYS A 72 14.94 1.38 21.00
C LYS A 72 13.71 0.97 20.19
N ILE A 73 12.54 0.88 20.81
CA ILE A 73 11.30 0.39 20.19
C ILE A 73 10.18 1.41 20.41
N ASP A 74 9.64 1.92 19.31
CA ASP A 74 8.41 2.69 19.29
C ASP A 74 7.27 1.81 18.76
N THR A 75 6.03 2.20 19.03
CA THR A 75 4.84 1.60 18.43
C THR A 75 4.13 2.67 17.63
N ILE A 76 3.62 2.32 16.44
CA ILE A 76 2.76 3.21 15.66
C ILE A 76 1.39 2.57 15.51
N THR A 77 0.36 3.33 15.85
CA THR A 77 -1.04 2.98 15.63
C THR A 77 -1.62 4.00 14.67
N LEU A 78 -2.27 3.54 13.63
CA LEU A 78 -2.75 4.38 12.54
C LEU A 78 -4.10 3.89 12.04
N ARG A 79 -4.91 4.81 11.52
CA ARG A 79 -6.16 4.50 10.83
C ARG A 79 -5.97 4.82 9.35
N THR A 80 -5.95 3.80 8.50
CA THR A 80 -5.51 3.92 7.10
C THR A 80 -6.48 3.26 6.14
N PHE A 81 -6.44 3.63 4.87
CA PHE A 81 -7.16 2.91 3.80
C PHE A 81 -6.37 1.71 3.25
N ASN A 82 -5.12 1.53 3.68
CA ASN A 82 -4.31 0.37 3.29
C ASN A 82 -4.66 -0.86 4.14
N SER A 83 -5.46 -1.76 3.58
CA SER A 83 -5.84 -3.03 4.21
C SER A 83 -5.23 -4.21 3.48
N LEU A 84 -4.66 -5.16 4.23
CA LEU A 84 -4.21 -6.46 3.69
C LEU A 84 -5.36 -7.48 3.64
N TYR A 85 -6.44 -7.23 4.40
CA TYR A 85 -7.56 -8.15 4.60
C TYR A 85 -8.90 -7.60 4.08
N LYS A 86 -8.86 -6.57 3.23
CA LYS A 86 -10.04 -5.90 2.65
C LYS A 86 -11.00 -5.32 3.69
N ILE A 87 -10.48 -4.94 4.86
CA ILE A 87 -11.21 -4.20 5.88
C ILE A 87 -11.35 -2.74 5.39
N PRO A 88 -12.57 -2.16 5.39
CA PRO A 88 -12.72 -0.75 5.09
C PRO A 88 -12.12 0.09 6.22
N LYS A 89 -11.07 0.85 5.90
CA LYS A 89 -10.43 1.82 6.81
C LYS A 89 -9.99 1.21 8.16
N PRO A 90 -9.12 0.18 8.16
CA PRO A 90 -8.70 -0.51 9.38
C PRO A 90 -7.92 0.38 10.34
N TYR A 91 -7.94 -0.02 11.60
CA TYR A 91 -6.88 0.32 12.54
C TYR A 91 -5.72 -0.63 12.34
N VAL A 92 -4.53 -0.08 12.20
CA VAL A 92 -3.29 -0.81 11.99
C VAL A 92 -2.32 -0.45 13.10
N LYS A 93 -1.64 -1.45 13.65
CA LYS A 93 -0.62 -1.27 14.68
C LYS A 93 0.66 -1.98 14.26
N TRP A 94 1.75 -1.23 14.18
CA TRP A 94 3.08 -1.79 14.04
C TRP A 94 3.78 -1.82 15.39
N VAL A 95 4.24 -3.02 15.76
CA VAL A 95 4.88 -3.27 17.05
C VAL A 95 5.98 -4.32 16.89
N VAL A 96 7.03 -4.20 17.69
CA VAL A 96 8.03 -5.25 17.82
C VAL A 96 7.66 -6.17 18.98
N TYR A 97 7.41 -7.45 18.68
CA TYR A 97 7.09 -8.46 19.68
C TYR A 97 8.03 -9.67 19.52
N LYS A 98 8.69 -10.08 20.61
CA LYS A 98 9.69 -11.16 20.62
C LYS A 98 10.74 -11.03 19.50
N GLY A 99 11.17 -9.81 19.21
CA GLY A 99 12.16 -9.51 18.17
C GLY A 99 11.64 -9.61 16.73
N ALA A 100 10.33 -9.76 16.51
CA ALA A 100 9.73 -9.66 15.19
C ALA A 100 8.97 -8.33 15.06
N LEU A 101 9.12 -7.64 13.92
CA LEU A 101 8.24 -6.52 13.58
C LEU A 101 6.95 -7.09 13.00
N ILE A 102 5.87 -6.75 13.67
CA ILE A 102 4.53 -7.25 13.43
C ILE A 102 3.64 -6.09 13.03
N ARG A 103 2.78 -6.33 12.05
CA ARG A 103 1.65 -5.49 11.69
C ARG A 103 0.37 -6.21 12.13
N ALA A 104 -0.39 -5.59 13.01
CA ALA A 104 -1.72 -6.03 13.39
C ALA A 104 -2.75 -5.14 12.70
N GLU A 105 -3.85 -5.73 12.21
CA GLU A 105 -4.94 -5.04 11.53
C GLU A 105 -6.27 -5.42 12.19
N SER A 106 -7.06 -4.43 12.60
CA SER A 106 -8.36 -4.63 13.22
C SER A 106 -9.42 -3.65 12.69
N VAL A 107 -10.69 -4.03 12.85
CA VAL A 107 -11.85 -3.18 12.59
C VAL A 107 -12.02 -2.14 13.69
N ASP A 108 -11.64 -2.49 14.92
CA ASP A 108 -11.69 -1.63 16.10
C ASP A 108 -10.30 -1.10 16.47
N ASN A 109 -10.20 -0.14 17.38
CA ASN A 109 -8.93 0.44 17.81
C ASN A 109 -8.18 -0.47 18.82
N PHE A 110 -8.12 -1.77 18.54
CA PHE A 110 -7.45 -2.79 19.34
C PHE A 110 -7.89 -2.82 20.82
N LYS A 111 -9.17 -2.51 21.09
CA LYS A 111 -9.70 -2.51 22.46
C LYS A 111 -10.13 -3.89 22.89
N GLU A 112 -10.77 -4.62 21.97
CA GLU A 112 -11.38 -5.92 22.27
C GLU A 112 -10.65 -7.07 21.57
N ASN A 113 -10.06 -6.81 20.40
CA ASN A 113 -9.36 -7.81 19.61
C ASN A 113 -8.04 -7.29 19.07
N VAL A 114 -7.04 -8.17 18.98
CA VAL A 114 -5.75 -7.87 18.36
C VAL A 114 -5.87 -7.86 16.83
N GLY A 115 -6.94 -8.46 16.29
CA GLY A 115 -7.20 -8.53 14.86
C GLY A 115 -6.30 -9.52 14.14
N THR A 116 -6.09 -9.33 12.84
CA THR A 116 -5.24 -10.19 12.02
C THR A 116 -3.78 -9.72 12.07
N ILE A 117 -2.84 -10.66 12.15
CA ILE A 117 -1.44 -10.39 12.49
C ILE A 117 -0.50 -10.91 11.40
N ASP A 118 0.35 -10.03 10.89
CA ASP A 118 1.38 -10.34 9.90
C ASP A 118 2.79 -10.08 10.43
N LYS A 119 3.71 -10.99 10.14
CA LYS A 119 5.13 -10.86 10.49
C LYS A 119 5.91 -10.32 9.29
N PHE A 120 6.49 -9.13 9.43
CA PHE A 120 7.19 -8.44 8.35
C PHE A 120 8.72 -8.52 8.44
N ALA A 121 9.29 -8.54 9.66
CA ALA A 121 10.72 -8.72 9.85
C ALA A 121 11.04 -9.54 11.11
N LYS A 122 12.17 -10.24 11.09
CA LYS A 122 12.73 -10.98 12.23
C LYS A 122 14.00 -10.30 12.74
N ASN A 123 14.38 -10.60 13.98
CA ASN A 123 15.58 -10.07 14.64
C ASN A 123 15.63 -8.53 14.68
N VAL A 124 14.46 -7.89 14.88
CA VAL A 124 14.33 -6.43 15.00
C VAL A 124 14.77 -5.99 16.39
N LYS A 125 15.92 -5.33 16.45
CA LYS A 125 16.53 -4.75 17.67
C LYS A 125 16.18 -3.28 17.84
N ILE A 126 15.96 -2.57 16.73
CA ILE A 126 15.64 -1.14 16.73
C ILE A 126 14.48 -0.90 15.77
N PHE A 127 13.45 -0.24 16.27
CA PHE A 127 12.33 0.28 15.50
C PHE A 127 11.96 1.65 16.06
N LYS A 128 12.42 2.73 15.41
CA LYS A 128 12.24 4.11 15.90
C LYS A 128 11.51 4.94 14.87
N ILE A 129 10.65 5.83 15.36
CA ILE A 129 9.84 6.70 14.54
C ILE A 129 10.01 8.12 15.05
N TYR A 130 10.43 8.99 14.13
CA TYR A 130 10.56 10.43 14.36
C TYR A 130 9.55 11.14 13.47
N LYS A 131 8.79 12.05 14.05
CA LYS A 131 7.79 12.85 13.34
C LYS A 131 8.20 14.32 13.42
N LYS A 132 8.28 15.00 12.28
CA LYS A 132 8.51 16.45 12.19
C LYS A 132 7.77 17.01 10.97
N ASP A 133 6.95 18.04 11.17
CA ASP A 133 6.25 18.78 10.09
C ASP A 133 5.49 17.87 9.11
N GLY A 134 4.77 16.86 9.63
CA GLY A 134 4.05 15.88 8.81
C GLY A 134 4.92 14.84 8.10
N LYS A 135 6.25 14.94 8.23
CA LYS A 135 7.21 13.92 7.77
C LYS A 135 7.52 12.92 8.86
N PHE A 136 7.72 11.68 8.45
CA PHE A 136 8.04 10.54 9.30
C PHE A 136 9.37 9.95 8.85
N LEU A 137 10.33 9.88 9.77
CA LEU A 137 11.57 9.13 9.59
C LEU A 137 11.46 7.86 10.41
N ILE A 138 11.53 6.71 9.75
CA ILE A 138 11.44 5.39 10.37
C ILE A 138 12.76 4.67 10.25
N PHE A 139 13.29 4.22 11.38
CA PHE A 139 14.56 3.51 11.47
C PHE A 139 14.33 2.06 11.92
N VAL A 140 14.75 1.10 11.08
CA VAL A 140 14.64 -0.33 11.33
C VAL A 140 16.01 -0.98 11.20
N ASN A 141 16.56 -1.52 12.30
CA ASN A 141 17.75 -2.39 12.31
C ASN A 141 19.05 -1.91 11.62
N ASN A 142 19.15 -0.65 11.18
CA ASN A 142 20.25 0.03 10.45
C ASN A 142 19.82 0.67 9.12
N LYS A 143 18.55 0.55 8.71
CA LYS A 143 18.00 1.26 7.55
C LYS A 143 17.08 2.39 8.01
N PHE A 144 17.18 3.54 7.37
CA PHE A 144 16.26 4.67 7.56
C PHE A 144 15.37 4.85 6.33
N PHE A 145 14.13 5.27 6.57
CA PHE A 145 13.13 5.54 5.53
C PHE A 145 12.43 6.84 5.86
N GLU A 146 12.38 7.77 4.90
CA GLU A 146 11.67 9.05 5.05
C GLU A 146 10.36 8.98 4.27
N PHE A 147 9.27 9.36 4.93
CA PHE A 147 7.92 9.37 4.38
C PHE A 147 7.26 10.72 4.65
N LYS A 148 6.46 11.20 3.70
CA LYS A 148 5.63 12.39 3.88
C LYS A 148 4.19 11.93 4.12
N GLY A 149 3.64 12.21 5.30
CA GLY A 149 2.23 12.02 5.60
C GLY A 149 1.37 12.97 4.76
N ARG A 150 0.09 12.62 4.62
CA ARG A 150 -0.90 13.42 3.91
C ARG A 150 -1.37 14.63 4.72
#